data_AF-A0A699GLB4-F1
#
_entry.id   AF-A0A699GLB4-F1
#
_cell.length_a   1.000
_cell.length_b   1.000
_cell.length_c   1.000
_cell.angle_alpha   90.00
_cell.angle_beta   90.00
_cell.angle_gamma   90.00
#
_symmetry.space_group_name_H-M   'P 1'
#
loop_
_entity.id
_entity.type
_entity.pdbx_description
1 polymer ?
#
loop_
_entity_poly.entity_id
_entity_poly.type
_entity_poly.pdbx_seq_one_letter_code
_entity_poly.pdbx_strand_id
1 'polypeptide(L)'
;MSTQQDIYAAGFENHPLMLNKDNYVPWSSRIIRYARSRPNGKMIVDSIENGPYELTENDIKRMDADDQFIQTILLGLPEDVYAAVDSCETAKEIWEHVRQMMKGSDIEEHEKKAKLFNEWEKFTSTNGESIESYYHRFMKLTNDLKRNKHFPENIAANLKFLNNL
;
A
#
# COMPACT_ATOMS: atom_id res chain seq x y z
N MET A 1 30.30 -7.46 18.54
CA MET A 1 29.04 -7.69 19.29
C MET A 1 28.04 -6.68 18.77
N SER A 2 27.11 -7.11 17.91
CA SER A 2 26.07 -6.21 17.39
C SER A 2 25.02 -5.99 18.46
N THR A 3 24.64 -4.74 18.68
CA THR A 3 23.64 -4.37 19.68
C THR A 3 22.24 -4.82 19.26
N GLN A 4 21.39 -5.15 20.22
CA GLN A 4 19.99 -5.58 20.01
C GLN A 4 19.20 -4.65 19.06
N GLN A 5 19.60 -3.38 18.93
CA GLN A 5 19.01 -2.40 17.99
C GLN A 5 19.30 -2.69 16.50
N ASP A 6 20.43 -3.32 16.16
CA ASP A 6 20.80 -3.61 14.76
C ASP A 6 19.97 -4.78 14.19
N ILE A 7 19.47 -5.65 15.07
CA ILE A 7 18.60 -6.78 14.71
C ILE A 7 17.16 -6.29 14.42
N TYR A 8 16.74 -5.17 15.03
CA TYR A 8 15.42 -4.57 14.77
C TYR A 8 15.33 -3.82 13.43
N ALA A 9 16.44 -3.44 12.79
CA ALA A 9 16.42 -2.67 11.55
C ALA A 9 16.29 -3.54 10.28
N ALA A 10 16.81 -4.78 10.29
CA ALA A 10 16.91 -5.61 9.08
C ALA A 10 15.66 -6.45 8.76
N GLY A 11 14.71 -6.60 9.70
CA GLY A 11 13.53 -7.46 9.55
C GLY A 11 12.24 -6.75 9.09
N PHE A 12 12.13 -5.43 9.24
CA PHE A 12 10.88 -4.70 8.99
C PHE A 12 10.64 -4.32 7.53
N GLU A 13 11.63 -4.46 6.65
CA GLU A 13 11.49 -4.00 5.26
C GLU A 13 10.52 -4.86 4.43
N ASN A 14 10.17 -6.07 4.89
CA ASN A 14 9.36 -7.00 4.11
C ASN A 14 8.17 -7.64 4.85
N HIS A 15 7.94 -7.37 6.15
CA HIS A 15 6.72 -7.86 6.81
C HIS A 15 5.55 -6.89 6.60
N PRO A 16 4.33 -7.38 6.30
CA PRO A 16 3.15 -6.54 6.26
C PRO A 16 2.97 -5.82 7.60
N LEU A 17 2.77 -4.50 7.57
CA LEU A 17 2.31 -3.78 8.75
C LEU A 17 0.93 -4.32 9.15
N MET A 18 0.57 -4.25 10.42
CA MET A 18 -0.83 -4.45 10.81
C MET A 18 -1.72 -3.41 10.12
N LEU A 19 -2.81 -3.89 9.55
CA LEU A 19 -3.84 -3.07 8.92
C LEU A 19 -4.61 -2.26 9.99
N ASN A 20 -4.89 -1.00 9.69
CA ASN A 20 -5.76 -0.12 10.46
C ASN A 20 -6.52 0.86 9.53
N LYS A 21 -7.51 1.56 10.08
CA LYS A 21 -8.43 2.43 9.30
C LYS A 21 -7.75 3.56 8.51
N ASP A 22 -6.57 3.98 8.94
CA ASP A 22 -5.85 5.11 8.34
C ASP A 22 -4.75 4.66 7.38
N ASN A 23 -4.34 3.40 7.42
CA ASN A 23 -3.16 2.92 6.70
C ASN A 23 -3.48 1.95 5.54
N TYR A 24 -4.75 1.77 5.15
CA TYR A 24 -5.11 0.83 4.09
C TYR A 24 -4.35 1.04 2.78
N VAL A 25 -4.18 2.28 2.32
CA VAL A 25 -3.46 2.61 1.08
C VAL A 25 -1.97 2.24 1.17
N PRO A 26 -1.19 2.69 2.19
CA PRO A 26 0.18 2.23 2.33
C PRO A 26 0.31 0.73 2.65
N TRP A 27 -0.66 0.13 3.36
CA TRP A 27 -0.70 -1.30 3.67
C TRP A 27 -0.87 -2.14 2.39
N SER A 28 -1.89 -1.83 1.59
CA SER A 28 -2.18 -2.53 0.33
C SER A 28 -1.01 -2.42 -0.65
N SER A 29 -0.37 -1.25 -0.73
CA SER A 29 0.83 -1.05 -1.55
C SER A 29 1.99 -1.94 -1.10
N ARG A 30 2.19 -2.14 0.22
CA ARG A 30 3.23 -3.04 0.76
C ARG A 30 2.92 -4.50 0.49
N ILE A 31 1.67 -4.94 0.71
CA ILE A 31 1.23 -6.31 0.41
C ILE A 31 1.48 -6.66 -1.06
N ILE A 32 1.07 -5.78 -1.99
CA ILE A 32 1.29 -6.00 -3.43
C ILE A 32 2.78 -6.05 -3.76
N ARG A 33 3.59 -5.15 -3.18
CA ARG A 33 5.04 -5.12 -3.43
C ARG A 33 5.72 -6.40 -2.93
N TYR A 34 5.32 -6.87 -1.76
CA TYR A 34 5.82 -8.12 -1.19
C TYR A 34 5.37 -9.33 -2.02
N ALA A 35 4.10 -9.39 -2.43
CA ALA A 35 3.61 -10.45 -3.30
C ALA A 35 4.43 -10.53 -4.60
N ARG A 36 4.73 -9.39 -5.22
CA ARG A 36 5.57 -9.32 -6.44
C ARG A 36 7.01 -9.78 -6.24
N SER A 37 7.57 -9.70 -5.03
CA SER A 37 8.94 -10.14 -4.75
C SER A 37 9.03 -11.64 -4.44
N ARG A 38 7.91 -12.33 -4.27
CA ARG A 38 7.85 -13.79 -4.03
C ARG A 38 7.94 -14.59 -5.34
N PRO A 39 8.33 -15.88 -5.29
CA PRO A 39 8.15 -16.80 -6.41
C PRO A 39 6.70 -16.75 -6.89
N ASN A 40 6.47 -16.81 -8.21
CA ASN A 40 5.14 -16.65 -8.81
C ASN A 40 4.44 -15.30 -8.52
N GLY A 41 5.16 -14.28 -8.03
CA GLY A 41 4.57 -13.00 -7.60
C GLY A 41 3.74 -12.25 -8.64
N LYS A 42 4.05 -12.43 -9.93
CA LYS A 42 3.20 -11.92 -11.02
C LYS A 42 1.84 -12.61 -11.04
N MET A 43 1.82 -13.94 -10.92
CA MET A 43 0.57 -14.72 -10.88
C MET A 43 -0.29 -14.34 -9.67
N ILE A 44 0.34 -14.14 -8.50
CA ILE A 44 -0.35 -13.67 -7.29
C ILE A 44 -1.11 -12.37 -7.57
N VAL A 45 -0.44 -11.38 -8.16
CA VAL A 45 -1.08 -10.08 -8.45
C VAL A 45 -2.17 -10.21 -9.51
N ASP A 46 -1.96 -11.05 -10.52
CA ASP A 46 -2.95 -11.29 -11.56
C ASP A 46 -4.22 -11.97 -10.97
N SER A 47 -4.09 -12.90 -10.01
CA SER A 47 -5.23 -13.52 -9.30
C SER A 47 -6.03 -12.50 -8.48
N ILE A 48 -5.37 -11.49 -7.90
CA ILE A 48 -6.04 -10.41 -7.15
C ILE A 48 -6.93 -9.58 -8.08
N GLU A 49 -6.39 -9.19 -9.24
CA GLU A 49 -7.06 -8.23 -10.13
C GLU A 49 -8.18 -8.90 -10.92
N ASN A 50 -8.00 -10.15 -11.31
CA ASN A 50 -8.87 -10.81 -12.27
C ASN A 50 -9.65 -12.00 -11.69
N GLY A 51 -9.20 -12.59 -10.58
CA GLY A 51 -9.75 -13.84 -10.04
C GLY A 51 -9.25 -15.08 -10.80
N PRO A 52 -9.71 -16.27 -10.41
CA PRO A 52 -9.33 -17.50 -11.10
C PRO A 52 -9.90 -17.49 -12.54
N TYR A 53 -9.02 -17.53 -13.55
CA TYR A 53 -9.39 -17.78 -14.97
C TYR A 53 -9.62 -19.28 -15.23
N GLU A 54 -10.28 -19.62 -16.35
CA GLU A 54 -10.55 -21.00 -16.79
C GLU A 54 -9.33 -21.93 -16.69
N LEU A 55 -9.59 -23.15 -16.20
CA LEU A 55 -8.61 -24.13 -15.71
C LEU A 55 -7.61 -24.60 -16.79
N THR A 56 -6.31 -24.46 -16.53
CA THR A 56 -5.18 -24.94 -17.37
C THR A 56 -4.03 -25.48 -16.50
N GLU A 57 -2.98 -26.10 -17.05
CA GLU A 57 -1.79 -26.58 -16.29
C GLU A 57 -1.11 -25.54 -15.37
N ASN A 58 -1.41 -24.25 -15.53
CA ASN A 58 -1.02 -23.19 -14.59
C ASN A 58 -1.72 -23.29 -13.22
N ASP A 59 -2.77 -24.10 -13.06
CA ASP A 59 -3.64 -24.09 -11.87
C ASP A 59 -2.94 -24.63 -10.62
N ILE A 60 -2.09 -25.65 -10.73
CA ILE A 60 -1.34 -26.19 -9.56
C ILE A 60 -0.38 -25.13 -9.01
N LYS A 61 0.37 -24.45 -9.91
CA LYS A 61 1.28 -23.37 -9.51
C LYS A 61 0.55 -22.12 -9.02
N ARG A 62 -0.69 -21.90 -9.47
CA ARG A 62 -1.55 -20.80 -9.03
C ARG A 62 -2.19 -21.09 -7.68
N MET A 63 -2.60 -22.32 -7.39
CA MET A 63 -3.08 -22.72 -6.06
C MET A 63 -1.99 -22.48 -5.00
N ASP A 64 -0.75 -22.92 -5.27
CA ASP A 64 0.40 -22.64 -4.38
C ASP A 64 0.66 -21.13 -4.20
N ALA A 65 0.40 -20.33 -5.24
CA ALA A 65 0.60 -18.88 -5.21
C ALA A 65 -0.52 -18.15 -4.46
N ASP A 66 -1.77 -18.57 -4.65
CA ASP A 66 -2.93 -18.06 -3.96
C ASP A 66 -2.85 -18.40 -2.46
N ASP A 67 -2.47 -19.62 -2.08
CA ASP A 67 -2.25 -20.01 -0.68
C ASP A 67 -1.17 -19.15 -0.01
N GLN A 68 -0.05 -18.92 -0.67
CA GLN A 68 1.01 -18.04 -0.17
C GLN A 68 0.53 -16.60 0.02
N PHE A 69 -0.34 -16.13 -0.86
CA PHE A 69 -0.88 -14.79 -0.79
C PHE A 69 -1.95 -14.64 0.30
N ILE A 70 -2.83 -15.63 0.45
CA ILE A 70 -3.79 -15.71 1.55
C ILE A 70 -3.02 -15.62 2.87
N GLN A 71 -1.99 -16.45 3.07
CA GLN A 71 -1.14 -16.38 4.27
C GLN A 71 -0.53 -14.97 4.46
N THR A 72 -0.08 -14.35 3.37
CA THR A 72 0.51 -13.00 3.41
C THR A 72 -0.49 -11.94 3.84
N ILE A 73 -1.72 -11.98 3.33
CA ILE A 73 -2.78 -11.05 3.75
C ILE A 73 -3.13 -11.28 5.20
N LEU A 74 -3.41 -12.52 5.58
CA LEU A 74 -3.90 -12.88 6.92
C LEU A 74 -2.92 -12.47 8.02
N LEU A 75 -1.60 -12.57 7.78
CA LEU A 75 -0.56 -12.10 8.70
C LEU A 75 -0.59 -10.58 8.96
N GLY A 76 -1.18 -9.81 8.05
CA GLY A 76 -1.33 -8.36 8.15
C GLY A 76 -2.68 -7.89 8.68
N LEU A 77 -3.63 -8.79 8.97
CA LEU A 77 -4.97 -8.42 9.41
C LEU A 77 -5.07 -8.38 10.95
N PRO A 78 -5.79 -7.39 11.52
CA PRO A 78 -6.23 -7.46 12.90
C PRO A 78 -7.34 -8.52 13.08
N GLU A 79 -7.54 -8.97 14.30
CA GLU A 79 -8.44 -10.09 14.65
C GLU A 79 -9.89 -9.86 14.22
N ASP A 80 -10.39 -8.63 14.32
CA ASP A 80 -11.75 -8.25 13.91
C ASP A 80 -11.95 -8.32 12.40
N VAL A 81 -10.93 -7.92 11.62
CA VAL A 81 -10.95 -8.02 10.16
C VAL A 81 -10.75 -9.48 9.73
N TYR A 82 -9.90 -10.25 10.42
CA TYR A 82 -9.74 -11.68 10.18
C TYR A 82 -11.07 -12.42 10.34
N ALA A 83 -11.78 -12.21 11.46
CA ALA A 83 -13.05 -12.87 11.73
C ALA A 83 -14.12 -12.57 10.66
N ALA A 84 -14.07 -11.39 10.03
CA ALA A 84 -14.99 -11.01 8.96
C ALA A 84 -14.69 -11.71 7.61
N VAL A 85 -13.46 -12.16 7.40
CA VAL A 85 -13.02 -12.81 6.14
C VAL A 85 -12.74 -14.31 6.30
N ASP A 86 -12.96 -14.89 7.48
CA ASP A 86 -12.67 -16.30 7.79
C ASP A 86 -13.49 -17.28 6.93
N SER A 87 -14.64 -16.85 6.41
CA SER A 87 -15.45 -17.65 5.48
C SER A 87 -15.09 -17.48 4.00
N CYS A 88 -14.13 -16.62 3.67
CA CYS A 88 -13.70 -16.41 2.28
C CYS A 88 -12.73 -17.52 1.86
N GLU A 89 -12.92 -18.08 0.68
CA GLU A 89 -12.14 -19.22 0.20
C GLU A 89 -10.98 -18.78 -0.71
N THR A 90 -11.13 -17.63 -1.38
CA THR A 90 -10.16 -17.17 -2.37
C THR A 90 -9.39 -15.93 -1.93
N ALA A 91 -8.15 -15.82 -2.43
CA ALA A 91 -7.31 -14.63 -2.31
C ALA A 91 -8.05 -13.34 -2.73
N LYS A 92 -8.84 -13.42 -3.81
CA LYS A 92 -9.61 -12.30 -4.34
C LYS A 92 -10.73 -11.88 -3.41
N GLU A 93 -11.52 -12.82 -2.89
CA GLU A 93 -12.61 -12.54 -1.95
C GLU A 93 -12.09 -11.87 -0.68
N ILE A 94 -11.03 -12.42 -0.07
CA ILE A 94 -10.41 -11.83 1.11
C ILE A 94 -9.94 -10.40 0.79
N TRP A 95 -9.24 -10.22 -0.33
CA TRP A 95 -8.72 -8.92 -0.73
C TRP A 95 -9.83 -7.88 -0.98
N GLU A 96 -10.90 -8.26 -1.66
CA GLU A 96 -12.04 -7.39 -1.93
C GLU A 96 -12.82 -7.06 -0.66
N HIS A 97 -13.03 -8.03 0.23
CA HIS A 97 -13.73 -7.82 1.50
C HIS A 97 -12.93 -6.89 2.42
N VAL A 98 -11.61 -7.13 2.58
CA VAL A 98 -10.72 -6.21 3.29
C VAL A 98 -10.75 -4.84 2.64
N ARG A 99 -10.66 -4.74 1.30
CA ARG A 99 -10.76 -3.46 0.59
C ARG A 99 -12.06 -2.74 0.92
N GLN A 100 -13.19 -3.43 0.93
CA GLN A 100 -14.51 -2.84 1.22
C GLN A 100 -14.62 -2.37 2.67
N MET A 101 -14.21 -3.21 3.63
CA MET A 101 -14.19 -2.85 5.06
C MET A 101 -13.32 -1.62 5.33
N MET A 102 -12.21 -1.49 4.59
CA MET A 102 -11.22 -0.44 4.81
C MET A 102 -11.43 0.80 3.95
N LYS A 103 -12.25 0.72 2.90
CA LYS A 103 -12.50 1.84 1.99
C LYS A 103 -13.14 3.05 2.69
N GLY A 104 -13.66 2.86 3.90
CA GLY A 104 -14.46 3.89 4.58
C GLY A 104 -15.72 4.19 3.78
N SER A 105 -16.37 5.30 4.11
CA SER A 105 -17.42 5.83 3.22
C SER A 105 -16.78 6.62 2.06
N ASP A 106 -17.51 6.78 0.95
CA ASP A 106 -17.08 7.67 -0.14
C ASP A 106 -16.77 9.09 0.38
N ILE A 107 -17.44 9.52 1.45
CA ILE A 107 -17.21 10.79 2.14
C ILE A 107 -15.81 10.81 2.75
N GLU A 108 -15.41 9.78 3.50
CA GLU A 108 -14.07 9.68 4.09
C GLU A 108 -12.97 9.63 3.01
N GLU A 109 -13.22 8.97 1.88
CA GLU A 109 -12.30 8.96 0.73
C GLU A 109 -12.13 10.37 0.14
N HIS A 110 -13.25 11.08 -0.07
CA HIS A 110 -13.24 12.47 -0.54
C HIS A 110 -12.57 13.43 0.44
N GLU A 111 -12.77 13.27 1.75
CA GLU A 111 -12.12 14.08 2.79
C GLU A 111 -10.61 13.85 2.83
N LYS A 112 -10.16 12.58 2.81
CA LYS A 112 -8.73 12.23 2.74
C LYS A 112 -8.08 12.83 1.49
N LYS A 113 -8.77 12.78 0.35
CA LYS A 113 -8.32 13.39 -0.90
C LYS A 113 -8.25 14.91 -0.81
N ALA A 114 -9.30 15.56 -0.32
CA ALA A 114 -9.35 17.02 -0.16
C ALA A 114 -8.23 17.51 0.76
N LYS A 115 -7.96 16.79 1.85
CA LYS A 115 -6.87 17.08 2.77
C LYS A 115 -5.51 17.04 2.07
N LEU A 116 -5.21 15.96 1.35
CA LEU A 116 -3.95 15.82 0.60
C LEU A 116 -3.78 16.91 -0.47
N PHE A 117 -4.86 17.28 -1.16
CA PHE A 117 -4.82 18.32 -2.17
C PHE A 117 -4.59 19.71 -1.55
N ASN A 118 -5.25 20.00 -0.42
CA ASN A 118 -5.03 21.23 0.33
C ASN A 118 -3.61 21.31 0.91
N GLU A 119 -3.04 20.18 1.37
CA GLU A 119 -1.63 20.11 1.78
C GLU A 119 -0.69 20.39 0.59
N TRP A 120 -0.98 19.85 -0.59
CA TRP A 120 -0.24 20.12 -1.83
C TRP A 120 -0.32 21.58 -2.25
N GLU A 121 -1.50 22.19 -2.25
CA GLU A 121 -1.67 23.59 -2.63
C GLU A 121 -0.87 24.51 -1.69
N LYS A 122 -0.94 24.25 -0.39
CA LYS A 122 -0.24 25.02 0.66
C LYS A 122 1.21 24.61 0.88
N PHE A 123 1.74 23.67 0.09
CA PHE A 123 3.10 23.19 0.26
C PHE A 123 4.12 24.28 -0.09
N THR A 124 4.82 24.78 0.93
CA THR A 124 5.94 25.73 0.78
C THR A 124 7.10 25.37 1.69
N SER A 125 8.27 25.95 1.40
CA SER A 125 9.39 25.97 2.34
C SER A 125 9.04 26.80 3.56
N THR A 126 9.70 26.47 4.67
CA THR A 126 9.60 27.24 5.92
C THR A 126 10.90 27.99 6.17
N ASN A 127 10.82 29.15 6.83
CA ASN A 127 12.00 29.97 7.07
C ASN A 127 13.07 29.19 7.87
N GLY A 128 14.26 29.09 7.30
CA GLY A 128 15.38 28.35 7.91
C GLY A 128 15.34 26.83 7.69
N GLU A 129 14.42 26.33 6.86
CA GLU A 129 14.41 24.92 6.47
C GLU A 129 15.57 24.57 5.52
N SER A 130 16.22 23.43 5.77
CA SER A 130 17.24 22.92 4.84
C SER A 130 16.60 22.35 3.57
N ILE A 131 17.33 22.44 2.46
CA ILE A 131 16.91 21.85 1.18
C ILE A 131 16.62 20.35 1.32
N GLU A 132 17.40 19.64 2.15
CA GLU A 132 17.20 18.22 2.43
C GLU A 132 15.87 17.94 3.13
N SER A 133 15.54 18.71 4.17
CA SER A 133 14.25 18.61 4.87
C SER A 133 13.08 18.89 3.92
N TYR A 134 13.18 19.96 3.15
CA TYR A 134 12.16 20.34 2.17
C TYR A 134 11.94 19.24 1.13
N TYR A 135 13.02 18.71 0.57
CA TYR A 135 12.97 17.59 -0.38
C TYR A 135 12.33 16.34 0.23
N HIS A 136 12.68 16.00 1.48
CA HIS A 136 12.09 14.86 2.16
C HIS A 136 10.57 15.01 2.34
N ARG A 137 10.09 16.19 2.81
CA ARG A 137 8.65 16.48 2.94
C ARG A 137 7.93 16.43 1.59
N PHE A 138 8.54 17.03 0.56
CA PHE A 138 7.99 17.02 -0.79
C PHE A 138 7.86 15.62 -1.35
N MET A 139 8.89 14.79 -1.19
CA MET A 139 8.88 13.39 -1.63
C MET A 139 7.82 12.58 -0.88
N LYS A 140 7.65 12.79 0.42
CA LYS A 140 6.59 12.14 1.19
C LYS A 140 5.20 12.47 0.63
N LEU A 141 4.89 13.75 0.47
CA LEU A 141 3.61 14.22 -0.06
C LEU A 141 3.35 13.75 -1.50
N THR A 142 4.36 13.83 -2.36
CA THR A 142 4.31 13.34 -3.75
C THR A 142 4.02 11.84 -3.80
N ASN A 143 4.68 11.06 -2.93
CA ASN A 143 4.44 9.62 -2.84
C ASN A 143 3.04 9.29 -2.32
N ASP A 144 2.51 10.06 -1.37
CA ASP A 144 1.13 9.93 -0.90
C ASP A 144 0.12 10.22 -2.02
N LEU A 145 0.31 11.29 -2.80
CA LEU A 145 -0.54 11.61 -3.96
C LEU A 145 -0.52 10.49 -5.03
N LYS A 146 0.66 9.93 -5.33
CA LYS A 146 0.81 8.81 -6.27
C LYS A 146 0.08 7.57 -5.82
N ARG A 147 0.23 7.18 -4.55
CA ARG A 147 -0.42 6.01 -3.96
C ARG A 147 -1.95 6.13 -3.99
N ASN A 148 -2.47 7.34 -3.85
CA ASN A 148 -3.90 7.64 -3.94
C ASN A 148 -4.40 7.89 -5.39
N LYS A 149 -3.63 7.52 -6.43
CA LYS A 149 -4.01 7.65 -7.86
C LYS A 149 -4.39 9.08 -8.30
N HIS A 150 -3.84 10.10 -7.64
CA HIS A 150 -4.20 11.51 -7.88
C HIS A 150 -2.99 12.38 -8.19
N PHE A 151 -2.07 11.85 -8.99
CA PHE A 151 -0.80 12.51 -9.27
C PHE A 151 -0.92 13.57 -10.39
N PRO A 152 -0.48 14.82 -10.17
CA PRO A 152 -0.20 15.76 -11.25
C PRO A 152 0.94 15.23 -12.13
N GLU A 153 0.97 15.53 -13.42
CA GLU A 153 2.08 15.10 -14.29
C GLU A 153 3.46 15.49 -13.71
N ASN A 154 4.52 14.70 -13.99
CA ASN A 154 5.87 14.92 -13.45
C ASN A 154 6.37 16.38 -13.63
N ILE A 155 5.97 17.03 -14.73
CA ILE A 155 6.32 18.42 -15.03
C ILE A 155 5.67 19.38 -14.01
N ALA A 156 4.39 19.18 -13.69
CA ALA A 156 3.67 19.99 -12.70
C ALA A 156 4.24 19.82 -11.29
N ALA A 157 4.67 18.61 -10.93
CA ALA A 157 5.34 18.37 -9.65
C ALA A 157 6.69 19.08 -9.55
N ASN A 158 7.51 19.02 -10.61
CA ASN A 158 8.80 19.70 -10.65
C ASN A 158 8.65 21.23 -10.57
N LEU A 159 7.68 21.81 -11.28
CA LEU A 159 7.38 23.23 -11.19
C LEU A 159 6.90 23.62 -9.78
N LYS A 160 6.06 22.80 -9.15
CA LYS A 160 5.62 23.04 -7.76
C LYS A 160 6.79 23.03 -6.79
N PHE A 161 7.72 22.08 -6.92
CA PHE A 161 8.92 22.00 -6.08
C PHE A 161 9.77 23.27 -6.16
N LEU A 162 10.09 23.71 -7.38
CA LEU A 162 10.98 24.86 -7.63
C LEU A 162 10.33 26.19 -7.23
N ASN A 163 9.03 26.36 -7.47
CA ASN A 163 8.33 27.62 -7.21
C ASN A 163 8.05 27.88 -5.73
N ASN A 164 8.21 26.87 -4.85
CA ASN A 164 7.89 26.98 -3.43
C ASN A 164 9.07 26.59 -2.52
N LEU A 165 10.27 26.50 -3.09
CA LEU A 165 11.54 26.40 -2.36
C LEU A 165 11.90 27.79 -1.80
#